data_AF-A0A838PW95-F1
#
_entry.id   AF-A0A838PW95-F1
#
_cell.length_a   1.000
_cell.length_b   1.000
_cell.length_c   1.000
_cell.angle_alpha   90.00
_cell.angle_beta   90.00
_cell.angle_gamma   90.00
#
_symmetry.space_group_name_H-M   'P 1'
#
loop_
_entity.id
_entity.type
_entity.pdbx_description
1 polymer ?
#
loop_
_entity_poly.entity_id
_entity_poly.type
_entity_poly.pdbx_seq_one_letter_code
_entity_poly.pdbx_strand_id
1 'polypeptide(L)'
;ATFLRRDGQVWTTDKDGIALCLLAAEITAVTGQNPAEHYRALTQRFGAPAYARVDAPATREQKAILKGLAPQQVNAEVLGGDPITERLTAAAGNQAAIGGLKVTTDFGWFAARPSGTEDVYKIYAESFRGDAHLQQLLDEARAIVSDALAGG
;
A
#
# COMPACT_ATOMS: atom_id res chain seq x y z
N ALA A 1 -9.74 -5.93 -11.10
CA ALA A 1 -10.89 -5.51 -10.28
C ALA A 1 -12.17 -6.06 -10.91
N THR A 2 -13.32 -5.82 -10.30
CA THR A 2 -14.67 -6.06 -10.86
C THR A 2 -15.59 -4.96 -10.34
N PHE A 3 -16.74 -4.74 -10.98
CA PHE A 3 -17.72 -3.72 -10.57
C PHE A 3 -19.15 -4.21 -10.80
N LEU A 4 -20.11 -3.55 -10.14
CA LEU A 4 -21.53 -3.89 -10.25
C LEU A 4 -22.08 -3.55 -11.64
N ARG A 5 -23.17 -4.23 -12.00
CA ARG A 5 -24.01 -3.82 -13.11
C ARG A 5 -24.64 -2.45 -12.82
N ARG A 6 -25.18 -1.80 -13.85
CA ARG A 6 -25.84 -0.47 -13.72
C ARG A 6 -27.04 -0.47 -12.77
N ASP A 7 -27.69 -1.61 -12.57
CA ASP A 7 -28.80 -1.80 -11.62
C ASP A 7 -28.33 -2.15 -10.19
N GLY A 8 -27.01 -2.14 -9.94
CA GLY A 8 -26.42 -2.48 -8.66
C GLY A 8 -26.27 -3.98 -8.39
N GLN A 9 -26.69 -4.85 -9.31
CA GLN A 9 -26.52 -6.29 -9.14
C GLN A 9 -25.09 -6.75 -9.48
N VAL A 10 -24.73 -7.95 -9.01
CA VAL A 10 -23.40 -8.54 -9.25
C VAL A 10 -23.21 -8.83 -10.75
N TRP A 11 -22.10 -8.36 -11.31
CA TRP A 11 -21.62 -8.79 -12.61
C TRP A 11 -20.91 -10.14 -12.50
N THR A 12 -19.75 -10.16 -11.83
CA THR A 12 -19.02 -11.35 -11.37
C THR A 12 -18.31 -11.02 -10.05
N THR A 13 -18.10 -12.04 -9.23
CA THR A 13 -17.34 -11.97 -7.98
C THR A 13 -15.83 -12.22 -8.16
N ASP A 14 -15.41 -12.73 -9.33
CA ASP A 14 -14.00 -12.76 -9.70
C ASP A 14 -13.59 -11.48 -10.44
N LYS A 15 -12.29 -11.24 -10.60
CA LYS A 15 -11.75 -10.11 -11.36
C LYS A 15 -12.06 -10.32 -12.84
N ASP A 16 -12.56 -9.28 -13.49
CA ASP A 16 -12.87 -9.30 -14.91
C ASP A 16 -12.07 -8.23 -15.65
N GLY A 17 -11.09 -8.66 -16.43
CA GLY A 17 -10.26 -7.77 -17.23
C GLY A 17 -10.99 -7.19 -18.45
N ILE A 18 -11.92 -7.94 -19.03
CA ILE A 18 -12.68 -7.50 -20.21
C ILE A 18 -13.59 -6.34 -19.81
N ALA A 19 -14.30 -6.46 -18.69
CA ALA A 19 -15.14 -5.40 -18.15
C ALA A 19 -14.35 -4.11 -17.89
N LEU A 20 -13.13 -4.21 -17.34
CA LEU A 20 -12.28 -3.03 -17.11
C LEU A 20 -11.75 -2.40 -18.41
N CYS A 21 -11.43 -3.20 -19.44
CA CYS A 21 -11.05 -2.67 -20.74
C CYS A 21 -12.22 -1.90 -21.38
N LEU A 22 -13.44 -2.44 -21.31
CA LEU A 22 -14.64 -1.78 -21.81
C LEU A 22 -14.95 -0.50 -21.01
N LEU A 23 -14.73 -0.49 -19.70
CA LEU A 23 -14.86 0.70 -18.87
C LEU A 23 -13.89 1.81 -19.30
N ALA A 24 -12.63 1.48 -19.63
CA ALA A 24 -11.68 2.45 -20.15
C ALA A 24 -12.12 3.08 -21.48
N ALA A 25 -12.72 2.26 -22.36
CA ALA A 25 -13.33 2.74 -23.60
C ALA A 25 -14.56 3.63 -23.32
N GLU A 26 -15.42 3.23 -22.37
CA GLU A 26 -16.59 4.03 -21.96
C GLU A 26 -16.18 5.39 -21.38
N ILE A 27 -15.21 5.43 -20.47
CA ILE A 27 -14.66 6.68 -19.92
C ILE A 27 -14.22 7.61 -21.06
N THR A 28 -13.48 7.07 -22.03
CA THR A 28 -12.99 7.84 -23.18
C THR A 28 -14.16 8.36 -24.04
N ALA A 29 -15.12 7.50 -24.37
CA ALA A 29 -16.25 7.85 -25.22
C ALA A 29 -17.19 8.88 -24.58
N VAL A 30 -17.45 8.76 -23.28
CA VAL A 30 -18.40 9.62 -22.55
C VAL A 30 -17.79 10.95 -22.15
N THR A 31 -16.51 10.96 -21.74
CA THR A 31 -15.86 12.18 -21.23
C THR A 31 -15.02 12.91 -22.27
N GLY A 32 -14.71 12.26 -23.40
CA GLY A 32 -13.76 12.77 -24.39
C GLY A 32 -12.29 12.70 -23.92
N GLN A 33 -12.02 12.11 -22.75
CA GLN A 33 -10.69 11.99 -22.16
C GLN A 33 -10.39 10.54 -21.81
N ASN A 34 -9.20 10.06 -22.17
CA ASN A 34 -8.77 8.72 -21.81
C ASN A 34 -8.40 8.61 -20.31
N PRO A 35 -8.31 7.40 -19.74
CA PRO A 35 -8.00 7.24 -18.31
C PRO A 35 -6.67 7.87 -17.86
N ALA A 36 -5.67 7.98 -18.74
CA ALA A 36 -4.40 8.62 -18.39
C ALA A 36 -4.54 10.15 -18.26
N GLU A 37 -5.45 10.77 -19.03
CA GLU A 37 -5.82 12.18 -18.88
C GLU A 37 -6.54 12.44 -17.56
N HIS A 38 -7.50 11.58 -17.21
CA HIS A 38 -8.16 11.63 -15.90
C HIS A 38 -7.16 11.48 -14.75
N TYR A 39 -6.20 10.54 -14.87
CA TYR A 39 -5.15 10.38 -13.87
C TYR A 39 -4.29 11.65 -13.74
N ARG A 40 -3.90 12.30 -14.85
CA ARG A 40 -3.19 13.59 -14.79
C ARG A 40 -4.00 14.69 -14.09
N ALA A 41 -5.30 14.75 -14.32
CA ALA A 41 -6.17 15.70 -13.61
C ALA A 41 -6.23 15.41 -12.10
N LEU A 42 -6.25 14.12 -11.71
CA LEU A 42 -6.18 13.72 -10.30
C LEU A 42 -4.85 14.12 -9.67
N THR A 43 -3.72 13.88 -10.34
CA THR A 43 -2.40 14.23 -9.79
C THR A 43 -2.17 15.74 -9.72
N GLN A 44 -2.78 16.53 -10.62
CA GLN A 44 -2.80 17.99 -10.49
C GLN A 44 -3.59 18.45 -9.26
N ARG A 45 -4.70 17.77 -8.94
CA ARG A 45 -5.57 18.16 -7.83
C ARG A 45 -5.06 17.69 -6.46
N PHE A 46 -4.46 16.51 -6.40
CA PHE A 46 -4.12 15.85 -5.13
C PHE A 46 -2.62 15.60 -4.94
N GLY A 47 -1.79 15.96 -5.92
CA GLY A 47 -0.37 15.62 -5.95
C GLY A 47 -0.10 14.32 -6.71
N ALA A 48 1.07 14.23 -7.33
CA ALA A 48 1.52 13.03 -8.04
C ALA A 48 2.26 12.11 -7.05
N PRO A 49 1.72 10.91 -6.75
CA PRO A 49 2.39 9.99 -5.84
C PRO A 49 3.58 9.31 -6.52
N ALA A 50 4.67 9.16 -5.77
CA ALA A 50 5.77 8.26 -6.08
C ALA A 50 5.55 6.95 -5.32
N TYR A 51 5.62 5.82 -6.01
CA TYR A 51 5.35 4.50 -5.43
C TYR A 51 6.47 3.51 -5.75
N ALA A 52 6.85 2.69 -4.77
CA ALA A 52 7.79 1.59 -4.99
C ALA A 52 7.49 0.38 -4.12
N ARG A 53 7.99 -0.77 -4.59
CA ARG A 53 8.05 -2.00 -3.82
C ARG A 53 9.49 -2.51 -3.80
N VAL A 54 9.98 -2.84 -2.62
CA VAL A 54 11.29 -3.46 -2.42
C VAL A 54 11.15 -4.73 -1.60
N ASP A 55 12.08 -5.65 -1.80
CA ASP A 55 12.15 -6.89 -1.04
C ASP A 55 13.39 -6.82 -0.14
N ALA A 56 13.28 -7.39 1.06
CA ALA A 56 14.36 -7.44 2.05
C ALA A 56 14.48 -8.87 2.60
N PRO A 57 15.71 -9.39 2.81
CA PRO A 57 15.92 -10.75 3.32
C PRO A 57 15.31 -10.91 4.71
N ALA A 58 14.78 -12.11 4.97
CA ALA A 58 14.09 -12.41 6.23
C ALA A 58 14.21 -13.89 6.57
N THR A 59 14.68 -14.22 7.77
CA THR A 59 14.62 -15.61 8.25
C THR A 59 13.18 -16.04 8.49
N ARG A 60 12.96 -17.35 8.65
CA ARG A 60 11.63 -17.91 8.95
C ARG A 60 11.06 -17.35 10.26
N GLU A 61 11.91 -17.17 11.26
CA GLU A 61 11.58 -16.60 12.57
C GLU A 61 11.17 -15.14 12.42
N GLN A 62 11.95 -14.34 11.69
CA GLN A 62 11.62 -12.95 11.40
C GLN A 62 10.29 -12.82 10.66
N LYS A 63 10.02 -13.69 9.68
CA LYS A 63 8.73 -13.72 8.98
C LYS A 63 7.56 -14.05 9.91
N ALA A 64 7.76 -14.91 10.90
CA ALA A 64 6.75 -15.24 11.89
C ALA A 64 6.46 -14.04 12.82
N ILE A 65 7.50 -13.34 13.29
CA ILE A 65 7.37 -12.12 14.09
C ILE A 65 6.61 -11.05 13.31
N LEU A 66 7.01 -10.76 12.06
CA LEU A 66 6.33 -9.77 11.22
C LEU A 66 4.85 -10.12 10.99
N LYS A 67 4.53 -11.41 10.81
CA LYS A 67 3.16 -11.87 10.60
C LYS A 67 2.29 -11.65 11.85
N GLY A 68 2.87 -11.75 13.04
CA GLY A 68 2.20 -11.64 14.34
C GLY A 68 2.36 -10.30 15.03
N LEU A 69 2.92 -9.28 14.34
CA LEU A 69 3.24 -7.99 14.96
C LEU A 69 1.99 -7.31 15.53
N ALA A 70 2.12 -6.74 16.72
CA ALA A 70 1.14 -5.85 17.34
C ALA A 70 1.53 -4.38 17.12
N PRO A 71 0.56 -3.45 16.97
CA PRO A 71 0.86 -2.04 16.74
C PRO A 71 1.76 -1.40 17.80
N GLN A 72 1.66 -1.85 19.06
CA GLN A 72 2.42 -1.35 20.20
C GLN A 72 3.90 -1.71 20.15
N GLN A 73 4.30 -2.67 19.29
CA GLN A 73 5.71 -3.03 19.09
C GLN A 73 6.44 -2.05 18.15
N VAL A 74 5.73 -1.07 17.57
CA VAL A 74 6.28 -0.07 16.65
C VAL A 74 6.42 1.26 17.39
N ASN A 75 7.62 1.50 17.93
CA ASN A 75 7.93 2.68 18.76
C ASN A 75 8.26 3.95 17.97
N ALA A 76 8.46 3.85 16.66
CA ALA A 76 8.74 5.02 15.83
C ALA A 76 7.56 6.00 15.89
N GLU A 77 7.83 7.28 16.08
CA GLU A 77 6.82 8.36 16.13
C GLU A 77 6.74 9.19 14.85
N VAL A 78 7.76 9.08 14.00
CA VAL A 78 7.92 9.85 12.77
C VAL A 78 8.27 8.90 11.64
N LEU A 79 7.77 9.22 10.44
CA LEU A 79 8.10 8.55 9.19
C LEU A 79 8.23 9.60 8.08
N GLY A 80 9.37 9.67 7.39
CA GLY A 80 9.63 10.64 6.34
C GLY A 80 9.69 12.09 6.84
N GLY A 81 9.95 12.29 8.13
CA GLY A 81 9.91 13.60 8.78
C GLY A 81 8.51 14.07 9.20
N ASP A 82 7.46 13.28 8.96
CA ASP A 82 6.09 13.59 9.41
C ASP A 82 5.66 12.69 10.59
N PRO A 83 4.83 13.19 11.53
CA PRO A 83 4.27 12.36 12.59
C PRO A 83 3.48 11.17 12.05
N ILE A 84 3.65 10.01 12.68
CA ILE A 84 2.87 8.81 12.35
C ILE A 84 1.43 9.00 12.82
N THR A 85 0.48 8.83 11.89
CA THR A 85 -0.95 8.96 12.16
C THR A 85 -1.60 7.65 12.54
N GLU A 86 -1.19 6.53 11.93
CA GLU A 86 -1.70 5.19 12.26
C GLU A 86 -0.61 4.12 12.17
N ARG A 87 -0.76 3.09 13.02
CA ARG A 87 0.01 1.84 13.01
C ARG A 87 -0.99 0.69 12.96
N LEU A 88 -1.03 -0.01 11.83
CA LEU A 88 -2.10 -0.96 11.51
C LEU A 88 -1.53 -2.37 11.27
N THR A 89 -2.06 -3.35 11.99
CA THR A 89 -1.79 -4.78 11.77
C THR A 89 -3.05 -5.54 11.33
N ALA A 90 -4.20 -4.86 11.35
CA ALA A 90 -5.47 -5.29 10.80
C ALA A 90 -6.02 -4.23 9.82
N ALA A 91 -6.78 -4.67 8.82
CA ALA A 91 -7.33 -3.78 7.81
C ALA A 91 -8.54 -3.01 8.36
N ALA A 92 -8.54 -1.69 8.25
CA ALA A 92 -9.60 -0.82 8.81
C ALA A 92 -11.02 -1.17 8.33
N GLY A 93 -11.17 -1.60 7.07
CA GLY A 93 -12.49 -1.87 6.48
C GLY A 93 -13.19 -3.15 6.94
N ASN A 94 -12.45 -4.18 7.37
CA ASN A 94 -13.03 -5.48 7.74
C ASN A 94 -12.41 -6.14 8.97
N GLN A 95 -11.45 -5.47 9.62
CA GLN A 95 -10.74 -5.93 10.82
C GLN A 95 -9.95 -7.23 10.65
N ALA A 96 -9.78 -7.73 9.42
CA ALA A 96 -8.97 -8.90 9.15
C ALA A 96 -7.49 -8.56 9.35
N ALA A 97 -6.74 -9.49 9.96
CA ALA A 97 -5.30 -9.35 10.10
C ALA A 97 -4.62 -9.22 8.72
N ILE A 98 -3.76 -8.21 8.56
CA ILE A 98 -3.00 -7.99 7.31
C ILE A 98 -1.86 -9.03 7.21
N GLY A 99 -1.43 -9.58 8.34
CA GLY A 99 -0.28 -10.47 8.45
C GLY A 99 1.00 -9.70 8.17
N GLY A 100 1.19 -8.58 8.87
CA GLY A 100 2.23 -7.60 8.63
C GLY A 100 1.91 -6.27 9.32
N LEU A 101 2.59 -5.21 8.89
CA LEU A 101 2.45 -3.86 9.42
C LEU A 101 2.14 -2.87 8.30
N LYS A 102 1.29 -1.88 8.55
CA LYS A 102 1.17 -0.66 7.77
C LYS A 102 1.33 0.56 8.69
N VAL A 103 2.13 1.53 8.28
CA VAL A 103 2.32 2.80 8.97
C VAL A 103 1.99 3.93 8.01
N THR A 104 1.24 4.93 8.48
CA THR A 104 0.79 6.08 7.68
C THR A 104 1.20 7.40 8.29
N THR A 105 1.38 8.39 7.43
CA THR A 105 1.46 9.83 7.75
C THR A 105 0.51 10.58 6.82
N ASP A 106 0.45 11.90 6.93
CA ASP A 106 -0.34 12.74 6.03
C ASP A 106 0.18 12.76 4.58
N PHE A 107 1.47 12.45 4.37
CA PHE A 107 2.13 12.60 3.07
C PHE A 107 2.74 11.30 2.52
N GLY A 108 2.61 10.20 3.24
CA GLY A 108 3.12 8.91 2.78
C GLY A 108 2.74 7.76 3.69
N TRP A 109 3.07 6.56 3.24
CA TRP A 109 2.87 5.35 4.02
C TRP A 109 3.83 4.25 3.57
N PHE A 110 4.05 3.28 4.44
CA PHE A 110 4.61 1.99 4.03
C PHE A 110 3.79 0.82 4.59
N ALA A 111 3.88 -0.33 3.93
CA ALA A 111 3.37 -1.60 4.42
C ALA A 111 4.41 -2.70 4.23
N ALA A 112 4.63 -3.50 5.27
CA ALA A 112 5.56 -4.63 5.28
C ALA A 112 4.81 -5.95 5.49
N ARG A 113 5.06 -6.95 4.62
CA ARG A 113 4.44 -8.28 4.72
C ARG A 113 5.46 -9.38 4.36
N PRO A 114 5.45 -10.54 5.06
CA PRO A 114 6.32 -11.65 4.72
C PRO A 114 5.94 -12.23 3.34
N SER A 115 6.94 -12.63 2.56
CA SER A 115 6.70 -13.35 1.31
C SER A 115 6.17 -14.75 1.59
N GLY A 116 5.17 -15.18 0.82
CA GLY A 116 4.58 -16.52 0.95
C GLY A 116 5.47 -17.63 0.38
N THR A 117 6.42 -17.29 -0.49
CA THR A 117 7.18 -18.27 -1.29
C THR A 117 8.70 -18.20 -1.07
N GLU A 118 9.21 -17.09 -0.57
CA GLU A 118 10.65 -16.80 -0.49
C GLU A 118 11.03 -16.32 0.91
N ASP A 119 12.31 -16.45 1.30
CA ASP A 119 12.86 -15.98 2.58
C ASP A 119 13.16 -14.48 2.54
N VAL A 120 12.13 -13.72 2.19
CA VAL A 120 12.11 -12.26 2.15
C VAL A 120 10.81 -11.73 2.76
N TYR A 121 10.81 -10.49 3.19
CA TYR A 121 9.59 -9.69 3.34
C TYR A 121 9.56 -8.57 2.31
N LYS A 122 8.37 -8.08 1.99
CA LYS A 122 8.12 -7.06 0.97
C LYS A 122 7.70 -5.77 1.65
N ILE A 123 8.33 -4.67 1.29
CA ILE A 123 7.91 -3.32 1.67
C ILE A 123 7.29 -2.66 0.45
N TYR A 124 6.09 -2.13 0.64
CA TYR A 124 5.39 -1.25 -0.29
C TYR A 124 5.41 0.14 0.32
N ALA A 125 5.75 1.16 -0.45
CA ALA A 125 5.71 2.54 0.04
C ALA A 125 5.18 3.49 -1.03
N GLU A 126 4.54 4.56 -0.57
CA GLU A 126 4.03 5.64 -1.41
C GLU A 126 4.29 6.99 -0.74
N SER A 127 4.64 7.98 -1.54
CA SER A 127 4.95 9.35 -1.12
C SER A 127 4.23 10.35 -2.02
N PHE A 128 3.57 11.34 -1.43
CA PHE A 128 3.01 12.50 -2.13
C PHE A 128 4.01 13.68 -2.24
N ARG A 129 5.25 13.51 -1.75
CA ARG A 129 6.35 14.49 -1.83
C ARG A 129 7.42 14.09 -2.86
N GLY A 130 7.13 13.12 -3.73
CA GLY A 130 8.01 12.67 -4.81
C GLY A 130 9.07 11.64 -4.39
N ASP A 131 10.00 11.37 -5.31
CA ASP A 131 10.91 10.23 -5.26
C ASP A 131 11.95 10.29 -4.13
N ALA A 132 12.48 11.48 -3.82
CA ALA A 132 13.45 11.64 -2.74
C ALA A 132 12.83 11.28 -1.38
N HIS A 133 11.62 11.77 -1.13
CA HIS A 133 10.86 11.41 0.05
C HIS A 133 10.46 9.93 0.04
N LEU A 134 10.11 9.35 -1.12
CA LEU A 134 9.86 7.91 -1.22
C LEU A 134 11.09 7.07 -0.81
N GLN A 135 12.30 7.44 -1.23
CA GLN A 135 13.51 6.72 -0.80
C GLN A 135 13.71 6.82 0.71
N GLN A 136 13.50 8.01 1.28
CA GLN A 136 13.53 8.19 2.73
C GLN A 136 12.50 7.29 3.44
N LEU A 137 11.26 7.23 2.95
CA LEU A 137 10.22 6.35 3.51
C LEU A 137 10.64 4.87 3.44
N LEU A 138 11.26 4.42 2.35
CA LEU A 138 11.73 3.04 2.21
C LEU A 138 12.85 2.70 3.19
N ASP A 139 13.80 3.62 3.38
CA ASP A 139 14.93 3.41 4.30
C ASP A 139 14.47 3.41 5.75
N GLU A 140 13.61 4.35 6.15
CA GLU A 140 13.01 4.37 7.48
C GLU A 140 12.09 3.16 7.70
N ALA A 141 11.33 2.72 6.70
CA ALA A 141 10.53 1.50 6.78
C ALA A 141 11.38 0.26 7.08
N ARG A 142 12.55 0.11 6.43
CA ARG A 142 13.49 -0.99 6.70
C ARG A 142 14.00 -0.95 8.14
N ALA A 143 14.36 0.24 8.64
CA ALA A 143 14.81 0.42 10.01
C ALA A 143 13.70 0.03 11.00
N ILE A 144 12.49 0.59 10.83
CA ILE A 144 11.34 0.31 11.70
C ILE A 144 11.01 -1.19 11.74
N VAL A 145 10.99 -1.85 10.58
CA VAL A 145 10.73 -3.30 10.52
C VAL A 145 11.87 -4.06 11.19
N SER A 146 13.13 -3.69 10.97
CA SER A 146 14.27 -4.38 11.57
C SER A 146 14.27 -4.29 13.10
N ASP A 147 13.94 -3.12 13.64
CA ASP A 147 13.83 -2.90 15.09
C ASP A 147 12.68 -3.74 15.68
N ALA A 148 11.53 -3.76 15.01
CA ALA A 148 10.38 -4.56 15.42
C ALA A 148 10.67 -6.08 15.39
N LEU A 149 11.54 -6.52 14.47
CA LEU A 149 12.00 -7.91 14.38
C LEU A 149 13.04 -8.28 15.44
N ALA A 150 13.82 -7.32 15.92
CA ALA A 150 14.86 -7.53 16.94
C ALA A 150 14.31 -7.53 18.38
N GLY A 151 13.20 -6.83 18.62
CA GLY A 151 12.54 -6.79 19.93
C GLY A 151 11.48 -7.87 20.17
N GLY A 152 11.28 -8.77 19.20
CA GLY A 152 10.30 -9.86 19.23
C GLY A 152 10.85 -11.21 19.66
#